data_AF-A0A2S9XS60-F1
#
_entry.id   AF-A0A2S9XS60-F1
#
_cell.length_a   1.000
_cell.length_b   1.000
_cell.length_c   1.000
_cell.angle_alpha   90.00
_cell.angle_beta   90.00
_cell.angle_gamma   90.00
#
_symmetry.space_group_name_H-M   'P 1'
#
loop_
_entity.id
_entity.type
_entity.pdbx_description
1 polymer ?
#
loop_
_entity_poly.entity_id
_entity_poly.type
_entity_poly.pdbx_seq_one_letter_code
_entity_poly.pdbx_strand_id
1 'polypeptide(L)'
;MARDRILITELRVDCIVGVFDHERRRPQPLLIDLELGLDTAEAAYSGRIAATCDYGRVADEIATLLEFRRYKLLEVAASEVAAMLIGVHPMIEDVRLRLRKPNALSGRATMAGVEVYREAREQLRMRERNEFGEVEILHQSREAGLYLLHIDPRREIPAHYHQIMRELEWLVDGAIERDGERLRGFEPIVWREQRVHHYVNVGDRRATLFCCDSPPFVPEDEIVVGD
;
A
#
# COMPACT_ATOMS: atom_id res chain seq x y z
N MET A 1 -22.55 1.08 -8.59
CA MET A 1 -22.01 2.39 -9.01
C MET A 1 -22.30 3.34 -7.88
N ALA A 2 -21.34 3.42 -6.96
CA ALA A 2 -21.21 4.46 -5.98
C ALA A 2 -21.37 5.82 -6.65
N ARG A 3 -22.39 6.58 -6.23
CA ARG A 3 -22.62 7.95 -6.70
C ARG A 3 -21.83 8.97 -5.90
N ASP A 4 -21.42 8.59 -4.68
CA ASP A 4 -20.70 9.47 -3.78
C ASP A 4 -19.20 9.36 -3.98
N ARG A 5 -18.49 10.40 -3.55
CA ARG A 5 -17.03 10.50 -3.64
C ARG A 5 -16.46 11.13 -2.38
N ILE A 6 -15.40 10.53 -1.84
CA ILE A 6 -14.49 11.20 -0.92
C ILE A 6 -13.36 11.82 -1.72
N LEU A 7 -13.02 13.07 -1.41
CA LEU A 7 -12.04 13.87 -2.16
C LEU A 7 -10.87 14.25 -1.26
N ILE A 8 -9.66 14.07 -1.77
CA ILE A 8 -8.42 14.64 -1.21
C ILE A 8 -7.80 15.47 -2.32
N THR A 9 -7.52 16.75 -2.06
CA THR A 9 -7.01 17.69 -3.06
C THR A 9 -5.67 18.24 -2.61
N GLU A 10 -4.69 18.21 -3.51
CA GLU A 10 -3.33 18.71 -3.29
C GLU A 10 -2.63 18.16 -2.04
N LEU A 11 -2.82 16.87 -1.73
CA LEU A 11 -1.98 16.19 -0.76
C LEU A 11 -0.54 16.23 -1.25
N ARG A 12 0.37 16.74 -0.41
CA ARG A 12 1.79 16.90 -0.76
C ARG A 12 2.60 15.79 -0.10
N VAL A 13 3.37 15.05 -0.90
CA VAL A 13 4.30 14.01 -0.42
C VAL A 13 5.64 14.17 -1.12
N ASP A 14 6.74 14.12 -0.38
CA ASP A 14 8.08 14.18 -0.94
C ASP A 14 8.63 12.74 -1.16
N CYS A 15 8.93 12.38 -2.41
CA CYS A 15 9.45 11.04 -2.74
C CYS A 15 10.57 11.06 -3.80
N ILE A 16 11.28 9.95 -3.96
CA ILE A 16 12.26 9.80 -5.04
C ILE A 16 11.53 9.40 -6.32
N VAL A 17 11.42 10.34 -7.27
CA VAL A 17 10.76 10.10 -8.56
C VAL A 17 11.46 10.77 -9.73
N GLY A 18 11.67 10.02 -10.81
CA GLY A 18 12.23 10.50 -12.07
C GLY A 18 13.29 9.59 -12.67
N VAL A 19 13.65 9.85 -13.91
CA VAL A 19 14.58 9.03 -14.71
C VAL A 19 16.00 9.57 -14.69
N PHE A 20 16.19 10.87 -14.44
CA PHE A 20 17.51 11.49 -14.49
C PHE A 20 18.26 11.32 -13.17
N ASP A 21 19.57 11.14 -13.22
CA ASP A 21 20.42 10.88 -12.04
C ASP A 21 20.25 11.90 -10.90
N HIS A 22 20.01 13.17 -11.23
CA HIS A 22 19.81 14.21 -10.22
C HIS A 22 18.48 14.01 -9.47
N GLU A 23 17.43 13.53 -10.13
CA GLU A 23 16.13 13.22 -9.55
C GLU A 23 16.21 12.01 -8.61
N ARG A 24 17.20 11.14 -8.80
CA ARG A 24 17.41 9.95 -7.98
C ARG A 24 18.06 10.24 -6.63
N ARG A 25 18.63 11.43 -6.44
CA ARG A 25 19.47 11.76 -5.27
C ARG A 25 18.71 12.36 -4.10
N ARG A 26 17.59 13.06 -4.35
CA ARG A 26 16.84 13.77 -3.30
C ARG A 26 15.34 13.64 -3.54
N PRO A 27 14.54 13.51 -2.46
CA PRO A 27 13.09 13.55 -2.58
C PRO A 27 12.63 14.86 -3.23
N GLN A 28 11.55 14.75 -4.00
CA GLN A 28 10.91 15.85 -4.69
C GLN A 28 9.40 15.78 -4.40
N PRO A 29 8.72 16.92 -4.37
CA PRO A 29 7.30 16.92 -4.11
C PRO A 29 6.50 16.31 -5.24
N LEU A 30 5.53 15.51 -4.87
CA LEU A 30 4.34 15.21 -5.64
C LEU A 30 3.14 15.89 -5.02
N LEU A 31 2.23 16.35 -5.87
CA LEU A 31 0.90 16.79 -5.50
C LEU A 31 -0.09 15.73 -5.96
N ILE A 32 -0.93 15.28 -5.04
CA ILE A 32 -1.88 14.20 -5.23
C ILE A 32 -3.30 14.75 -5.12
N ASP A 33 -4.11 14.52 -6.15
CA ASP A 33 -5.57 14.57 -6.01
C ASP A 33 -6.13 13.16 -6.11
N LEU A 34 -7.07 12.87 -5.23
CA LEU A 34 -7.70 11.57 -5.11
C LEU A 34 -9.22 11.73 -5.04
N GLU A 35 -9.92 10.93 -5.83
CA GLU A 35 -11.37 10.75 -5.74
C GLU A 35 -11.62 9.26 -5.49
N LEU A 36 -12.23 8.93 -4.35
CA LEU A 36 -12.59 7.56 -3.96
C LEU A 36 -14.09 7.36 -4.13
N GLY A 37 -14.49 6.45 -5.02
CA GLY A 37 -15.87 6.01 -5.18
C GLY A 37 -16.27 4.97 -4.16
N LEU A 38 -17.28 5.28 -3.35
CA LEU A 38 -17.87 4.39 -2.35
C LEU A 38 -19.31 4.83 -2.01
N ASP A 39 -20.12 3.92 -1.49
CA ASP A 39 -21.44 4.26 -0.93
C ASP A 39 -21.26 4.86 0.48
N THR A 40 -21.74 6.08 0.70
CA THR A 40 -21.63 6.77 1.99
C THR A 40 -22.93 6.76 2.81
N ALA A 41 -23.98 6.07 2.34
CA ALA A 41 -25.29 6.09 2.97
C ALA A 41 -25.27 5.59 4.44
N GLU A 42 -24.53 4.52 4.73
CA GLU A 42 -24.44 3.99 6.11
C GLU A 42 -23.71 4.97 7.04
N ALA A 43 -22.63 5.60 6.56
CA ALA A 43 -21.92 6.62 7.33
C ALA A 43 -22.79 7.83 7.59
N ALA A 44 -23.53 8.30 6.58
CA ALA A 44 -24.45 9.43 6.70
C ALA A 44 -25.58 9.15 7.71
N TYR A 45 -26.08 7.92 7.77
CA TYR A 45 -27.11 7.52 8.73
C TYR A 45 -26.56 7.32 10.15
N SER A 46 -25.43 6.62 10.28
CA SER A 46 -24.94 6.14 11.57
C SER A 46 -23.92 7.04 12.25
N GLY A 47 -23.24 7.93 11.51
CA GLY A 47 -22.15 8.78 12.00
C GLY A 47 -20.89 8.02 12.44
N ARG A 48 -20.77 6.72 12.14
CA ARG A 48 -19.62 5.89 12.55
C ARG A 48 -18.52 5.94 11.49
N ILE A 49 -17.29 6.21 11.93
CA ILE A 49 -16.11 6.21 11.03
C ILE A 49 -15.87 4.86 10.36
N ALA A 50 -16.19 3.75 11.04
CA ALA A 50 -16.07 2.39 10.50
C ALA A 50 -17.04 2.08 9.35
N ALA A 51 -18.02 2.95 9.09
CA ALA A 51 -18.96 2.83 7.98
C ALA A 51 -18.54 3.66 6.75
N THR A 52 -17.32 4.21 6.73
CA THR A 52 -16.75 4.95 5.60
C THR A 52 -15.24 4.65 5.47
N CYS A 53 -14.64 5.14 4.39
CA CYS A 53 -13.20 5.20 4.26
C CYS A 53 -12.65 6.42 5.01
N ASP A 54 -11.75 6.21 5.97
CA ASP A 54 -11.06 7.27 6.71
C ASP A 54 -10.01 7.94 5.81
N TYR A 55 -10.29 9.16 5.35
CA TYR A 55 -9.38 9.89 4.46
C TYR A 55 -8.06 10.29 5.13
N GLY A 56 -8.00 10.37 6.47
CA GLY A 56 -6.76 10.58 7.20
C GLY A 56 -5.85 9.36 7.09
N ARG A 57 -6.43 8.17 7.36
CA ARG A 57 -5.76 6.87 7.17
C ARG A 57 -5.25 6.70 5.73
N VAL A 58 -6.08 7.05 4.74
CA VAL A 58 -5.72 6.99 3.31
C VAL A 58 -4.54 7.90 2.99
N ALA A 59 -4.53 9.13 3.49
CA ALA A 59 -3.44 10.07 3.24
C ALA A 59 -2.11 9.54 3.80
N ASP A 60 -2.14 8.97 5.01
CA ASP A 60 -0.96 8.39 5.66
C ASP A 60 -0.44 7.16 4.90
N GLU A 61 -1.31 6.29 4.39
CA GLU A 61 -0.92 5.13 3.57
C GLU A 61 -0.29 5.54 2.23
N ILE A 62 -0.87 6.52 1.54
CA ILE A 62 -0.32 7.07 0.30
C ILE A 62 1.08 7.65 0.55
N ALA A 63 1.24 8.46 1.60
CA ALA A 63 2.52 9.05 1.95
C ALA A 63 3.56 7.96 2.25
N THR A 64 3.21 7.00 3.10
CA THR A 64 4.09 5.91 3.51
C THR A 64 4.59 5.09 2.31
N LEU A 65 3.69 4.68 1.41
CA LEU A 65 4.07 3.93 0.21
C LEU A 65 4.98 4.74 -0.70
N LEU A 66 4.61 6.00 -0.99
CA LEU A 66 5.37 6.87 -1.89
C LEU A 66 6.76 7.22 -1.34
N GLU A 67 6.89 7.43 -0.03
CA GLU A 67 8.17 7.73 0.63
C GLU A 67 9.11 6.51 0.69
N PHE A 68 8.56 5.31 0.89
CA PHE A 68 9.32 4.07 0.88
C PHE A 68 9.84 3.73 -0.52
N ARG A 69 8.98 3.86 -1.53
CA ARG A 69 9.27 3.48 -2.91
C ARG A 69 10.10 4.54 -3.63
N ARG A 70 10.81 4.11 -4.69
CA ARG A 70 11.69 4.97 -5.50
C ARG A 70 11.38 4.84 -6.98
N TYR A 71 10.45 5.64 -7.47
CA TYR A 71 9.86 5.52 -8.81
C TYR A 71 10.71 6.12 -9.91
N LYS A 72 10.73 5.49 -11.09
CA LYS A 72 11.22 6.17 -12.31
C LYS A 72 10.12 6.97 -13.01
N LEU A 73 8.91 6.45 -12.98
CA LEU A 73 7.75 6.92 -13.73
C LEU A 73 6.58 7.19 -12.79
N LEU A 74 5.82 8.25 -13.05
CA LEU A 74 4.62 8.58 -12.26
C LEU A 74 3.52 7.54 -12.47
N GLU A 75 3.49 6.90 -13.64
CA GLU A 75 2.55 5.85 -14.03
C GLU A 75 2.65 4.62 -13.12
N VAL A 76 3.88 4.27 -12.72
CA VAL A 76 4.13 3.17 -11.78
C VAL A 76 3.65 3.56 -10.39
N ALA A 77 4.01 4.75 -9.91
CA ALA A 77 3.55 5.27 -8.62
C ALA A 77 2.01 5.33 -8.55
N ALA A 78 1.37 5.87 -9.59
CA ALA A 78 -0.09 5.99 -9.65
C ALA A 78 -0.78 4.63 -9.68
N SER A 79 -0.22 3.66 -10.40
CA SER A 79 -0.78 2.31 -10.48
C SER A 79 -0.63 1.53 -9.17
N GLU A 80 0.54 1.62 -8.52
CA GLU A 80 0.79 1.01 -7.20
C GLU A 80 -0.13 1.60 -6.13
N VAL A 81 -0.24 2.94 -6.06
CA VAL A 81 -1.14 3.61 -5.09
C VAL A 81 -2.60 3.23 -5.32
N ALA A 82 -3.09 3.24 -6.56
CA ALA A 82 -4.47 2.86 -6.84
C ALA A 82 -4.75 1.39 -6.50
N ALA A 83 -3.81 0.48 -6.76
CA ALA A 83 -3.94 -0.94 -6.39
C ALA A 83 -3.94 -1.14 -4.87
N MET A 84 -3.04 -0.48 -4.15
CA MET A 84 -3.00 -0.49 -2.69
C MET A 84 -4.34 -0.02 -2.11
N LEU A 85 -4.86 1.14 -2.54
CA LEU A 85 -6.09 1.70 -1.97
C LEU A 85 -7.30 0.77 -2.15
N ILE A 86 -7.50 0.23 -3.35
CA ILE A 86 -8.58 -0.72 -3.62
C ILE A 86 -8.35 -2.04 -2.85
N GLY A 87 -7.10 -2.45 -2.64
CA GLY A 87 -6.76 -3.65 -1.87
C GLY A 87 -7.07 -3.52 -0.39
N VAL A 88 -6.51 -2.47 0.23
CA VAL A 88 -6.56 -2.21 1.66
C VAL A 88 -7.95 -1.77 2.12
N HIS A 89 -8.74 -1.13 1.25
CA HIS A 89 -10.09 -0.65 1.56
C HIS A 89 -11.14 -1.30 0.66
N PRO A 90 -11.72 -2.45 1.07
CA PRO A 90 -12.73 -3.17 0.27
C PRO A 90 -14.00 -2.39 -0.06
N MET A 91 -14.27 -1.29 0.65
CA MET A 91 -15.42 -0.41 0.42
C MET A 91 -15.28 0.45 -0.86
N ILE A 92 -14.05 0.61 -1.36
CA ILE A 92 -13.77 1.44 -2.53
C ILE A 92 -14.17 0.68 -3.79
N GLU A 93 -15.13 1.23 -4.53
CA GLU A 93 -15.56 0.71 -5.84
C GLU A 93 -14.65 1.17 -6.98
N ASP A 94 -14.14 2.41 -6.90
CA ASP A 94 -13.26 2.99 -7.90
C ASP A 94 -12.34 4.08 -7.33
N VAL A 95 -11.21 4.29 -7.99
CA VAL A 95 -10.21 5.31 -7.66
C VAL A 95 -9.92 6.13 -8.90
N ARG A 96 -10.05 7.46 -8.80
CA ARG A 96 -9.42 8.41 -9.73
C ARG A 96 -8.28 9.10 -9.00
N LEU A 97 -7.07 8.94 -9.51
CA LEU A 97 -5.84 9.45 -8.90
C LEU A 97 -5.08 10.31 -9.90
N ARG A 98 -4.73 11.53 -9.51
CA ARG A 98 -3.82 12.41 -10.24
C ARG A 98 -2.53 12.58 -9.45
N LEU A 99 -1.41 12.22 -10.06
CA LEU A 99 -0.08 12.53 -9.52
C LEU A 99 0.56 13.62 -10.37
N ARG A 100 0.89 14.74 -9.75
CA ARG A 100 1.53 15.87 -10.42
C ARG A 100 2.88 16.15 -9.79
N LYS A 101 3.88 16.34 -10.64
CA LYS A 101 5.25 16.69 -10.27
C LYS A 101 5.49 18.17 -10.62
N PRO A 102 5.51 19.07 -9.63
CA PRO A 102 5.85 20.48 -9.85
C PRO A 102 7.25 20.62 -10.44
N ASN A 103 7.45 21.64 -11.28
CA ASN A 103 8.76 21.99 -11.85
C ASN A 103 9.44 20.91 -12.74
N ALA A 104 8.74 19.80 -13.04
CA ALA A 104 9.25 18.74 -13.91
C ALA A 104 9.68 19.25 -15.30
N LEU A 105 9.01 20.30 -15.79
CA LEU A 105 9.27 20.95 -17.06
C LEU A 105 9.71 22.40 -16.86
N SER A 106 10.66 22.63 -15.95
CA SER A 106 11.21 23.95 -15.60
C SER A 106 11.25 24.95 -16.77
N GLY A 107 10.57 26.09 -16.61
CA GLY A 107 10.48 27.16 -17.60
C GLY A 107 9.51 26.91 -18.77
N ARG A 108 8.91 25.72 -18.86
CA ARG A 108 7.98 25.32 -19.94
C ARG A 108 6.56 25.04 -19.47
N ALA A 109 6.39 24.50 -18.26
CA ALA A 109 5.10 24.31 -17.61
C ALA A 109 5.24 24.39 -16.07
N THR A 110 4.15 24.73 -15.38
CA THR A 110 4.10 24.76 -13.90
C THR A 110 4.24 23.36 -13.30
N MET A 111 3.65 22.36 -13.95
CA MET A 111 3.68 20.96 -13.53
C MET A 111 3.45 20.03 -14.72
N ALA A 112 3.92 18.79 -14.58
CA ALA A 112 3.52 17.67 -15.42
C ALA A 112 2.92 16.59 -14.51
N GLY A 113 2.09 15.70 -15.03
CA GLY A 113 1.47 14.67 -14.22
C GLY A 113 0.76 13.60 -15.03
N VAL A 114 0.23 12.61 -14.31
CA VAL A 114 -0.56 11.52 -14.86
C VAL A 114 -1.89 11.44 -14.10
N GLU A 115 -2.92 10.99 -14.80
CA GLU A 115 -4.19 10.60 -14.19
C GLU A 115 -4.44 9.12 -14.49
N VAL A 116 -4.85 8.38 -13.47
CA VAL A 116 -5.31 7.00 -13.62
C VAL A 116 -6.71 6.85 -13.04
N TYR A 117 -7.50 6.01 -13.68
CA TYR A 117 -8.77 5.54 -13.16
C TYR A 117 -8.71 4.01 -13.04
N ARG A 118 -9.14 3.46 -11.91
CA ARG A 118 -9.19 2.02 -11.66
C ARG A 118 -10.50 1.67 -10.97
N GLU A 119 -11.13 0.60 -11.41
CA GLU A 119 -12.32 0.05 -10.76
C GLU A 119 -11.98 -1.26 -10.07
N ALA A 120 -12.49 -1.45 -8.87
CA ALA A 120 -12.24 -2.64 -8.06
C ALA A 120 -12.61 -3.92 -8.81
N ARG A 121 -13.77 -3.91 -9.49
CA ARG A 121 -14.29 -5.06 -10.24
C ARG A 121 -13.45 -5.46 -11.44
N GLU A 122 -12.62 -4.56 -11.96
CA GLU A 122 -11.77 -4.80 -13.14
C GLU A 122 -10.37 -5.27 -12.75
N GLN A 123 -10.01 -5.20 -11.46
CA GLN A 123 -8.73 -5.69 -10.98
C GLN A 123 -8.80 -7.20 -10.74
N LEU A 124 -8.20 -7.95 -11.67
CA LEU A 124 -7.90 -9.36 -11.46
C LEU A 124 -6.82 -9.50 -10.38
N ARG A 125 -7.22 -9.95 -9.19
CA ARG A 125 -6.30 -10.33 -8.11
C ARG A 125 -6.04 -11.82 -8.14
N MET A 126 -4.78 -12.19 -8.25
CA MET A 126 -4.36 -13.58 -8.03
C MET A 126 -4.29 -13.84 -6.54
N ARG A 127 -4.68 -15.06 -6.14
CA ARG A 127 -4.63 -15.53 -4.75
C ARG A 127 -3.87 -16.83 -4.70
N GLU A 128 -2.94 -16.91 -3.77
CA GLU A 128 -2.12 -18.10 -3.53
C GLU A 128 -2.29 -18.54 -2.08
N ARG A 129 -2.56 -19.83 -1.85
CA ARG A 129 -2.70 -20.38 -0.50
C ARG A 129 -1.36 -20.94 -0.04
N ASN A 130 -1.00 -20.66 1.19
CA ASN A 130 0.24 -21.10 1.82
C ASN A 130 -0.01 -21.62 3.25
N GLU A 131 1.06 -21.80 4.03
CA GLU A 131 0.99 -22.40 5.37
C GLU A 131 0.30 -21.50 6.41
N PHE A 132 0.46 -20.18 6.30
CA PHE A 132 -0.13 -19.22 7.23
C PHE A 132 -1.56 -18.81 6.83
N GLY A 133 -1.92 -18.95 5.56
CA GLY A 133 -3.24 -18.62 5.04
C GLY A 133 -3.23 -18.39 3.54
N GLU A 134 -3.40 -17.13 3.11
CA GLU A 134 -3.52 -16.75 1.71
C GLU A 134 -2.78 -15.44 1.42
N VAL A 135 -2.16 -15.34 0.26
CA VAL A 135 -1.55 -14.13 -0.27
C VAL A 135 -2.39 -13.65 -1.45
N GLU A 136 -2.85 -12.41 -1.39
CA GLU A 136 -3.53 -11.74 -2.49
C GLU A 136 -2.57 -10.75 -3.17
N ILE A 137 -2.32 -10.94 -4.46
CA ILE A 137 -1.44 -10.06 -5.24
C ILE A 137 -2.26 -8.87 -5.77
N LEU A 138 -1.98 -7.68 -5.24
CA LEU A 138 -2.66 -6.44 -5.63
C LEU A 138 -2.04 -5.82 -6.88
N HIS A 139 -0.71 -5.82 -6.95
CA HIS A 139 0.05 -5.30 -8.07
C HIS A 139 1.43 -5.96 -8.14
N GLN A 140 1.94 -6.18 -9.34
CA GLN A 140 3.32 -6.63 -9.52
C GLN A 140 3.92 -5.95 -10.75
N SER A 141 5.06 -5.32 -10.55
CA SER A 141 5.88 -4.72 -11.59
C SER A 141 7.27 -5.35 -11.58
N ARG A 142 8.17 -4.87 -12.46
CA ARG A 142 9.58 -5.27 -12.41
C ARG A 142 10.32 -4.72 -11.18
N GLU A 143 9.77 -3.72 -10.50
CA GLU A 143 10.44 -2.96 -9.45
C GLU A 143 9.82 -3.16 -8.05
N ALA A 144 8.59 -3.67 -7.94
CA ALA A 144 7.94 -4.04 -6.69
C ALA A 144 6.75 -4.98 -6.86
N GLY A 145 6.44 -5.68 -5.76
CA GLY A 145 5.17 -6.37 -5.57
C GLY A 145 4.39 -5.76 -4.39
N LEU A 146 3.07 -5.71 -4.51
CA LEU A 146 2.16 -5.28 -3.45
C LEU A 146 1.18 -6.41 -3.16
N TYR A 147 1.07 -6.76 -1.88
CA TYR A 147 0.38 -7.96 -1.42
C TYR A 147 -0.51 -7.66 -0.22
N LEU A 148 -1.58 -8.44 -0.08
CA LEU A 148 -2.23 -8.64 1.21
C LEU A 148 -1.91 -10.03 1.73
N LEU A 149 -1.33 -10.10 2.92
CA LEU A 149 -1.03 -11.34 3.62
C LEU A 149 -2.19 -11.63 4.57
N HIS A 150 -3.04 -12.58 4.20
CA HIS A 150 -4.16 -13.03 4.99
C HIS A 150 -3.74 -14.20 5.88
N ILE A 151 -3.62 -13.95 7.18
CA ILE A 151 -3.19 -14.93 8.16
C ILE A 151 -4.44 -15.54 8.80
N ASP A 152 -4.63 -16.85 8.63
CA ASP A 152 -5.76 -17.58 9.19
C ASP A 152 -5.71 -17.55 10.75
N PRO A 153 -6.84 -17.73 11.46
CA PRO A 153 -6.85 -17.63 12.93
C PRO A 153 -5.83 -18.55 13.59
N ARG A 154 -5.08 -18.03 14.57
CA ARG A 154 -4.04 -18.78 15.32
C ARG A 154 -2.89 -19.30 14.46
N ARG A 155 -2.73 -18.79 13.24
CA ARG A 155 -1.56 -19.05 12.38
C ARG A 155 -0.53 -17.93 12.52
N GLU A 156 0.67 -18.21 12.03
CA GLU A 156 1.79 -17.30 12.05
C GLU A 156 2.51 -17.31 10.71
N ILE A 157 3.12 -16.17 10.37
CA ILE A 157 4.17 -16.13 9.35
C ILE A 157 5.47 -16.44 10.11
N PRO A 158 6.17 -17.54 9.81
CA PRO A 158 7.38 -17.95 10.54
C PRO A 158 8.41 -16.83 10.62
N ALA A 159 9.27 -16.87 11.65
CA ALA A 159 10.36 -15.91 11.75
C ALA A 159 11.27 -16.02 10.51
N HIS A 160 11.44 -14.93 9.77
CA HIS A 160 12.21 -14.93 8.52
C HIS A 160 12.89 -13.58 8.28
N TYR A 161 13.83 -13.55 7.36
CA TYR A 161 14.43 -12.33 6.83
C TYR A 161 14.70 -12.46 5.34
N HIS A 162 14.91 -11.32 4.67
CA HIS A 162 15.28 -11.27 3.25
C HIS A 162 16.73 -10.82 3.05
N GLN A 163 17.41 -11.39 2.05
CA GLN A 163 18.82 -11.06 1.78
C GLN A 163 18.96 -9.80 0.91
N ILE A 164 18.02 -9.59 0.00
CA ILE A 164 18.10 -8.57 -1.06
C ILE A 164 16.97 -7.56 -0.91
N MET A 165 15.73 -8.03 -0.77
CA MET A 165 14.58 -7.15 -0.74
C MET A 165 14.43 -6.45 0.60
N ARG A 166 13.84 -5.27 0.52
CA ARG A 166 13.31 -4.52 1.65
C ARG A 166 11.81 -4.49 1.53
N GLU A 167 11.16 -4.40 2.67
CA GLU A 167 9.72 -4.55 2.77
C GLU A 167 9.13 -3.40 3.54
N LEU A 168 7.92 -3.01 3.16
CA LEU A 168 7.08 -2.08 3.89
C LEU A 168 5.79 -2.80 4.26
N GLU A 169 5.49 -2.82 5.56
CA GLU A 169 4.32 -3.55 6.06
C GLU A 169 3.51 -2.76 7.07
N TRP A 170 2.20 -3.01 7.10
CA TRP A 170 1.31 -2.52 8.17
C TRP A 170 0.09 -3.41 8.34
N LEU A 171 -0.53 -3.29 9.52
CA LEU A 171 -1.82 -3.93 9.81
C LEU A 171 -2.96 -3.25 9.05
N VAL A 172 -3.72 -4.04 8.28
CA VAL A 172 -4.95 -3.62 7.60
C VAL A 172 -6.17 -3.91 8.47
N ASP A 173 -6.33 -5.16 8.92
CA ASP A 173 -7.43 -5.57 9.79
C ASP A 173 -7.03 -6.77 10.65
N GLY A 174 -7.73 -6.94 11.78
CA GLY A 174 -7.61 -8.10 12.64
C GLY A 174 -6.64 -7.92 13.80
N ALA A 175 -6.01 -9.03 14.20
CA ALA A 175 -5.41 -9.20 15.50
C ALA A 175 -4.01 -9.80 15.40
N ILE A 176 -3.02 -8.95 15.10
CA ILE A 176 -1.62 -9.38 14.91
C ILE A 176 -0.75 -8.97 16.09
N GLU A 177 0.06 -9.92 16.55
CA GLU A 177 1.28 -9.66 17.33
C GLU A 177 2.51 -9.77 16.41
N ARG A 178 3.45 -8.83 16.58
CA ARG A 178 4.72 -8.77 15.86
C ARG A 178 5.83 -8.75 16.90
N ASP A 179 6.73 -9.71 16.86
CA ASP A 179 7.82 -9.88 17.83
C ASP A 179 7.34 -9.84 19.30
N GLY A 180 6.15 -10.40 19.57
CA GLY A 180 5.52 -10.44 20.90
C GLY A 180 4.76 -9.18 21.30
N GLU A 181 4.70 -8.15 20.45
CA GLU A 181 3.95 -6.92 20.71
C GLU A 181 2.70 -6.81 19.83
N ARG A 182 1.56 -6.46 20.44
CA ARG A 182 0.29 -6.32 19.73
C ARG A 182 0.28 -5.03 18.90
N LEU A 183 0.10 -5.16 17.59
CA LEU A 183 -0.04 -4.01 16.69
C LEU A 183 -1.35 -3.25 16.93
N ARG A 184 -1.30 -1.92 16.83
CA ARG A 184 -2.47 -1.05 17.04
C ARG A 184 -2.56 0.04 15.98
N GLY A 185 -3.72 0.17 15.34
CA GLY A 185 -3.95 1.24 14.37
C GLY A 185 -2.97 1.19 13.19
N PHE A 186 -2.54 2.35 12.70
CA PHE A 186 -1.55 2.44 11.63
C PHE A 186 -0.13 2.58 12.18
N GLU A 187 0.62 1.49 12.12
CA GLU A 187 2.01 1.43 12.56
C GLU A 187 2.88 0.82 11.45
N PRO A 188 3.15 1.56 10.36
CA PRO A 188 3.94 1.04 9.25
C PRO A 188 5.39 0.78 9.69
N ILE A 189 5.96 -0.32 9.22
CA ILE A 189 7.35 -0.69 9.46
C ILE A 189 8.07 -0.95 8.14
N VAL A 190 9.34 -0.54 8.09
CA VAL A 190 10.23 -0.90 6.99
C VAL A 190 11.24 -1.93 7.49
N TRP A 191 11.17 -3.14 6.94
CA TRP A 191 12.19 -4.15 7.15
C TRP A 191 13.33 -3.93 6.19
N ARG A 192 14.53 -3.78 6.76
CA ARG A 192 15.77 -3.78 5.99
C ARG A 192 16.25 -5.21 5.80
N GLU A 193 17.13 -5.36 4.84
CA GLU A 193 17.79 -6.62 4.53
C GLU A 193 18.37 -7.24 5.82
N GLN A 194 18.24 -8.56 5.98
CA GLN A 194 18.73 -9.35 7.11
C GLN A 194 18.09 -9.04 8.47
N ARG A 195 16.96 -8.34 8.49
CA ARG A 195 16.18 -8.14 9.72
C ARG A 195 15.12 -9.22 9.85
N VAL A 196 15.27 -10.04 10.88
CA VAL A 196 14.29 -11.06 11.25
C VAL A 196 13.02 -10.39 11.75
N HIS A 197 11.89 -10.92 11.32
CA HIS A 197 10.59 -10.52 11.82
C HIS A 197 9.62 -11.71 11.81
N HIS A 198 8.61 -11.63 12.68
CA HIS A 198 7.65 -12.71 12.93
C HIS A 198 6.27 -12.12 13.21
N TYR A 199 5.22 -12.78 12.71
CA TYR A 199 3.84 -12.35 12.88
C TYR A 199 2.95 -13.48 13.35
N VAL A 200 2.14 -13.23 14.37
CA VAL A 200 1.17 -14.20 14.88
C VAL A 200 -0.23 -13.58 14.84
N ASN A 201 -1.17 -14.27 14.20
CA ASN A 201 -2.59 -13.95 14.35
C ASN A 201 -3.12 -14.52 15.67
N VAL A 202 -3.18 -13.67 16.68
CA VAL A 202 -3.69 -14.00 18.02
C VAL A 202 -5.21 -13.89 18.15
N GLY A 203 -5.90 -13.54 17.07
CA GLY A 203 -7.37 -13.47 16.99
C GLY A 203 -8.05 -14.80 16.71
N ASP A 204 -9.38 -14.76 16.70
CA ASP A 204 -10.29 -15.82 16.29
C ASP A 204 -10.80 -15.65 14.85
N ARG A 205 -10.50 -14.51 14.23
CA ARG A 205 -10.78 -14.20 12.82
C ARG A 205 -9.48 -14.06 12.04
N ARG A 206 -9.60 -14.15 10.71
CA ARG A 206 -8.51 -13.82 9.79
C ARG A 206 -8.02 -12.40 10.05
N ALA A 207 -6.70 -12.22 10.01
CA ALA A 207 -6.06 -10.92 10.07
C ALA A 207 -5.33 -10.66 8.74
N THR A 208 -5.15 -9.39 8.40
CA THR A 208 -4.56 -8.98 7.12
C THR A 208 -3.46 -7.96 7.35
N LEU A 209 -2.28 -8.25 6.80
CA LEU A 209 -1.19 -7.30 6.65
C LEU A 209 -1.16 -6.83 5.19
N PHE A 210 -0.85 -5.56 4.97
CA PHE A 210 -0.35 -5.11 3.67
C PHE A 210 1.17 -5.30 3.67
N CYS A 211 1.71 -5.76 2.54
CA CYS A 211 3.15 -5.85 2.32
C CYS A 211 3.52 -5.27 0.94
N CYS A 212 4.60 -4.50 0.88
CA CYS A 212 5.19 -4.00 -0.34
C CYS A 212 6.69 -4.33 -0.40
N ASP A 213 7.05 -5.15 -1.38
CA ASP A 213 8.41 -5.64 -1.57
C ASP A 213 9.12 -4.83 -2.64
N SER A 214 10.38 -4.53 -2.40
CA SER A 214 11.23 -3.80 -3.34
C SER A 214 12.64 -4.36 -3.35
N PRO A 215 13.05 -5.17 -4.37
CA PRO A 215 12.28 -5.64 -5.54
C PRO A 215 11.14 -6.63 -5.19
N PRO A 216 10.30 -7.07 -6.15
CA PRO A 216 9.23 -8.04 -5.87
C PRO A 216 9.77 -9.34 -5.26
N PHE A 217 8.95 -10.01 -4.44
CA PHE A 217 9.26 -11.29 -3.81
C PHE A 217 9.79 -12.33 -4.80
N VAL A 218 10.86 -13.01 -4.40
CA VAL A 218 11.33 -14.26 -4.99
C VAL A 218 11.60 -15.27 -3.87
N PRO A 219 11.14 -16.54 -3.96
CA PRO A 219 11.24 -17.50 -2.87
C PRO A 219 12.67 -17.72 -2.35
N GLU A 220 13.68 -17.62 -3.21
CA GLU A 220 15.07 -17.83 -2.83
C GLU A 220 15.65 -16.70 -1.96
N ASP A 221 14.97 -15.55 -1.86
CA ASP A 221 15.40 -14.42 -1.03
C ASP A 221 14.97 -14.57 0.43
N GLU A 222 13.93 -15.37 0.71
CA GLU A 222 13.39 -15.59 2.05
C GLU A 222 14.16 -16.69 2.79
N ILE A 223 14.68 -16.33 3.96
CA ILE A 223 15.38 -17.27 4.85
C ILE A 223 14.59 -17.40 6.15
N VAL A 224 13.92 -18.54 6.31
CA VAL A 224 13.27 -18.92 7.56
C VAL A 224 14.33 -19.18 8.63
N VAL A 225 14.17 -18.54 9.77
CA VAL A 225 15.00 -18.73 10.95
C VAL A 225 14.31 -19.78 11.82
N GLY A 226 14.93 -20.96 11.93
CA GLY A 226 14.51 -21.97 12.90
C GLY A 226 14.95 -21.59 14.31
N ASP A 227 14.22 -22.10 15.30
CA ASP A 227 14.58 -22.05 16.72
C ASP A 227 15.90 -22.80 17.04
#